data_AF-A0A6B3F7P5-F1
#
_entry.id   AF-A0A6B3F7P5-F1
#
_cell.length_a   1.000
_cell.length_b   1.000
_cell.length_c   1.000
_cell.angle_alpha   90.00
_cell.angle_beta   90.00
_cell.angle_gamma   90.00
#
_symmetry.space_group_name_H-M   'P 1'
#
loop_
_entity.id
_entity.type
_entity.pdbx_description
1 polymer ?
#
loop_
_entity_poly.entity_id
_entity_poly.type
_entity_poly.pdbx_seq_one_letter_code
_entity_poly.pdbx_strand_id
1 'polypeptide(L)'
;EVNIAPHRLGGRVLDQLAEELRTGLAYAHRQAAQRDAGVLMIGILPTLGQEHLVEANFSAVDRYTLLNEQIVNARGEDFSLDIEGTEHLSCTTGSIMPEAACTSV
;
A
#
# COMPACT_ATOMS: atom_id res chain seq x y z
N GLU A 1 2.14 -2.56 -5.85
CA GLU A 1 2.44 -1.34 -6.63
C GLU A 1 1.99 -1.53 -8.07
N VAL A 2 1.43 -0.48 -8.70
CA VAL A 2 1.09 -0.46 -10.13
C VAL A 2 1.97 0.60 -10.78
N ASN A 3 3.03 0.16 -11.46
CA ASN A 3 4.01 1.04 -12.07
C ASN A 3 3.67 1.25 -13.56
N ILE A 4 3.26 2.47 -13.92
CA ILE A 4 2.91 2.85 -15.30
C ILE A 4 4.05 3.67 -15.91
N ALA A 5 4.30 3.49 -17.20
CA ALA A 5 5.34 4.24 -17.90
C ALA A 5 5.00 5.75 -17.91
N PRO A 6 5.99 6.64 -17.79
CA PRO A 6 5.74 8.07 -17.86
C PRO A 6 5.31 8.48 -19.27
N HIS A 7 4.29 9.32 -19.36
CA HIS A 7 3.77 9.86 -20.62
C HIS A 7 3.85 11.38 -20.65
N ARG A 8 4.12 11.95 -21.83
CA ARG A 8 4.01 13.41 -22.02
C ARG A 8 2.55 13.82 -22.11
N LEU A 9 2.20 14.91 -21.42
CA LEU A 9 0.85 15.45 -21.45
C LEU A 9 0.52 16.04 -22.84
N GLY A 10 -0.35 15.37 -23.59
CA GLY A 10 -0.85 15.84 -24.88
C GLY A 10 -1.70 14.80 -25.61
N GLY A 11 -2.47 15.23 -26.61
CA GLY A 11 -3.30 14.34 -27.44
C GLY A 11 -4.25 13.48 -26.60
N ARG A 12 -4.27 12.17 -26.87
CA ARG A 12 -5.10 11.16 -26.18
C ARG A 12 -4.37 10.45 -25.03
N VAL A 13 -3.42 11.13 -24.38
CA VAL A 13 -2.60 10.51 -23.33
C VAL A 13 -3.43 9.99 -22.15
N LEU A 14 -4.53 10.68 -21.79
CA LEU A 14 -5.39 10.25 -20.69
C LEU A 14 -6.13 8.96 -21.02
N ASP A 15 -6.57 8.81 -22.28
CA ASP A 15 -7.17 7.56 -22.76
C ASP A 15 -6.13 6.42 -22.73
N GLN A 16 -4.88 6.70 -23.14
CA GLN A 16 -3.80 5.72 -23.10
C GLN A 16 -3.48 5.27 -21.66
N LEU A 17 -3.34 6.22 -20.73
CA LEU A 17 -3.12 5.95 -19.31
C LEU A 17 -4.27 5.13 -18.71
N ALA A 18 -5.52 5.48 -19.02
CA ALA A 18 -6.68 4.74 -18.55
C ALA A 18 -6.67 3.28 -19.05
N GLU A 19 -6.34 3.07 -20.31
CA GLU A 19 -6.25 1.73 -20.91
C GLU A 19 -5.10 0.90 -20.34
N GLU A 20 -3.94 1.51 -20.07
CA GLU A 20 -2.80 0.86 -19.43
C GLU A 20 -3.14 0.44 -17.99
N LEU A 21 -3.71 1.35 -17.20
CA LEU A 21 -4.16 1.06 -15.83
C LEU A 21 -5.21 -0.06 -15.81
N ARG A 22 -6.23 0.03 -16.67
CA ARG A 22 -7.28 -0.98 -16.79
C ARG A 22 -6.69 -2.34 -17.15
N THR A 23 -5.74 -2.37 -18.07
CA THR A 23 -5.08 -3.62 -18.50
C THR A 23 -4.23 -4.22 -17.39
N GLY A 24 -3.41 -3.40 -16.72
CA GLY A 24 -2.55 -3.82 -15.61
C GLY A 24 -3.35 -4.34 -14.41
N LEU A 25 -4.39 -3.62 -13.99
CA LEU A 25 -5.27 -4.03 -12.90
C LEU A 25 -6.07 -5.28 -13.25
N ALA A 26 -6.59 -5.40 -14.47
CA ALA A 26 -7.30 -6.61 -14.90
C ALA A 26 -6.37 -7.83 -14.92
N TYR A 27 -5.11 -7.65 -15.31
CA TYR A 27 -4.11 -8.72 -15.22
C TYR A 27 -3.85 -9.12 -13.76
N ALA A 28 -3.58 -8.16 -12.88
CA ALA A 28 -3.35 -8.42 -11.45
C ALA A 28 -4.55 -9.14 -10.81
N HIS A 29 -5.77 -8.69 -11.11
CA HIS A 29 -6.99 -9.32 -10.61
C HIS A 29 -7.14 -10.78 -11.08
N ARG A 30 -6.82 -11.08 -12.35
CA ARG A 30 -6.82 -12.47 -12.85
C ARG A 30 -5.77 -13.35 -12.17
N GLN A 31 -4.61 -12.80 -11.81
CA GLN A 31 -3.59 -13.56 -11.07
C GLN A 31 -4.02 -13.81 -9.62
N ALA A 32 -4.62 -12.82 -8.97
CA ALA A 32 -5.15 -12.96 -7.61
C ALA A 32 -6.28 -14.01 -7.54
N ALA A 33 -7.16 -14.04 -8.55
CA ALA A 33 -8.26 -15.01 -8.62
C ALA A 33 -7.79 -16.48 -8.64
N GLN A 34 -6.56 -16.77 -9.10
CA GLN A 34 -5.99 -18.13 -9.04
C GLN A 34 -5.69 -18.59 -7.59
N ARG A 35 -5.79 -17.69 -6.62
CA ARG A 35 -5.53 -17.89 -5.19
C ARG A 35 -6.77 -17.54 -4.35
N ASP A 36 -7.95 -17.52 -4.95
CA ASP A 36 -9.21 -17.10 -4.31
C ASP A 36 -9.14 -15.69 -3.68
N ALA A 37 -8.32 -14.82 -4.26
CA ALA A 37 -8.11 -13.44 -3.81
C ALA A 37 -8.58 -12.42 -4.86
N GLY A 38 -8.82 -11.18 -4.40
CA GLY A 38 -9.22 -10.06 -5.25
C GLY A 38 -8.30 -8.85 -5.07
N VAL A 39 -8.16 -8.05 -6.13
CA VAL A 39 -7.49 -6.74 -6.08
C VAL A 39 -8.52 -5.66 -5.81
N LEU A 40 -8.23 -4.78 -4.85
CA LEU A 40 -9.06 -3.63 -4.48
C LEU A 40 -8.28 -2.32 -4.70
N MET A 41 -8.96 -1.31 -5.24
CA MET A 41 -8.45 0.06 -5.32
C MET A 41 -9.01 0.86 -4.14
N ILE A 42 -8.37 0.74 -2.98
CA ILE A 42 -8.83 1.34 -1.73
C ILE A 42 -7.65 1.95 -0.96
N GLY A 43 -7.85 3.13 -0.38
CA GLY A 43 -6.80 3.82 0.37
C GLY A 43 -6.28 3.02 1.55
N ILE A 44 -7.16 2.42 2.35
CA ILE A 44 -6.80 1.48 3.41
C ILE A 44 -7.96 0.51 3.64
N LEU A 45 -7.67 -0.73 4.03
CA LEU A 45 -8.70 -1.72 4.36
C LEU A 45 -9.34 -1.37 5.73
N PRO A 46 -10.67 -1.19 5.81
CA PRO A 46 -11.35 -0.89 7.08
C PRO A 46 -11.24 -2.02 8.11
N THR A 47 -11.01 -3.24 7.63
CA THR A 47 -10.86 -4.45 8.46
C THR A 47 -9.40 -4.72 8.84
N LEU A 48 -8.47 -3.82 8.51
CA LEU A 48 -7.07 -3.98 8.87
C LEU A 48 -6.90 -3.80 10.38
N GLY A 49 -6.37 -4.83 11.03
CA GLY A 49 -6.14 -4.89 12.48
C GLY A 49 -4.65 -4.96 12.81
N GLN A 50 -4.30 -4.83 14.10
CA GLN A 50 -2.90 -4.89 14.57
C GLN A 50 -2.19 -6.19 14.18
N GLU A 51 -2.91 -7.31 14.17
CA GLU A 51 -2.40 -8.62 13.75
C GLU A 51 -1.96 -8.66 12.28
N HIS A 52 -2.45 -7.73 11.46
CA HIS A 52 -2.09 -7.59 10.06
C HIS A 52 -0.92 -6.62 9.84
N LEU A 53 -0.56 -5.81 10.85
CA LEU A 53 0.46 -4.77 10.78
C LEU A 53 1.83 -5.26 11.26
N VAL A 54 2.18 -6.48 10.85
CA VAL A 54 3.41 -7.17 11.23
C VAL A 54 4.40 -7.20 10.06
N GLU A 55 5.69 -7.25 10.37
CA GLU A 55 6.76 -7.24 9.36
C GLU A 55 6.67 -8.41 8.38
N ALA A 56 6.09 -9.54 8.79
CA ALA A 56 5.85 -10.70 7.93
C ALA A 56 4.95 -10.39 6.72
N ASN A 57 4.18 -9.29 6.80
CA ASN A 57 3.31 -8.83 5.71
C ASN A 57 3.99 -7.78 4.81
N PHE A 58 5.26 -7.44 5.03
CA PHE A 58 6.02 -6.70 4.02
C PHE A 58 6.13 -7.50 2.73
N SER A 59 6.22 -6.78 1.61
CA SER A 59 6.63 -7.40 0.35
C SER A 59 8.00 -8.06 0.54
N ALA A 60 8.19 -9.25 -0.04
CA ALA A 60 9.43 -10.02 0.02
C ALA A 60 10.55 -9.40 -0.83
N VAL A 61 10.90 -8.15 -0.52
CA VAL A 61 11.98 -7.36 -1.12
C VAL A 61 12.71 -6.64 0.02
N ASP A 62 14.01 -6.92 0.15
CA ASP A 62 14.85 -6.44 1.27
C ASP A 62 14.80 -4.92 1.47
N ARG A 63 14.49 -4.16 0.41
CA ARG A 63 14.35 -2.70 0.46
C ARG A 63 13.42 -2.22 1.58
N TYR A 64 12.31 -2.92 1.82
CA TYR A 64 11.30 -2.47 2.77
C TYR A 64 11.68 -2.80 4.22
N THR A 65 12.27 -3.97 4.44
CA THR A 65 12.83 -4.34 5.74
C THR A 65 13.94 -3.38 6.15
N LEU A 66 14.88 -3.10 5.25
CA LEU A 66 15.96 -2.14 5.50
C LEU A 66 15.40 -0.74 5.78
N LEU A 67 14.41 -0.28 5.02
CA LEU A 67 13.77 1.01 5.25
C LEU A 67 13.11 1.09 6.64
N ASN A 68 12.38 0.04 7.03
CA ASN A 68 11.77 -0.08 8.36
C ASN A 68 12.84 0.02 9.45
N GLU A 69 13.91 -0.79 9.37
CA GLU A 69 15.00 -0.78 10.33
C GLU A 69 15.66 0.60 10.45
N GLN A 70 15.96 1.27 9.34
CA GLN A 70 16.58 2.60 9.37
C GLN A 70 15.66 3.64 10.03
N ILE A 71 14.36 3.60 9.75
CA ILE A 71 13.39 4.55 10.31
C ILE A 71 13.17 4.27 11.81
N VAL A 72 12.99 3.01 12.21
CA VAL A 72 12.83 2.61 13.61
C VAL A 72 14.06 2.97 14.42
N ASN A 73 15.26 2.64 13.92
CA ASN A 73 16.52 2.96 14.60
C ASN A 73 16.77 4.46 14.74
N ALA A 74 16.40 5.24 13.73
CA ALA A 74 16.53 6.70 13.78
C ALA A 74 15.55 7.33 14.79
N ARG A 75 14.35 6.75 14.94
CA ARG A 75 13.34 7.25 15.87
C ARG A 75 13.62 6.87 17.33
N GLY A 76 14.04 5.63 17.57
CA GLY A 76 14.39 5.12 18.90
C GLY A 76 13.21 4.82 19.83
N GLU A 77 11.97 4.90 19.33
CA GLU A 77 10.72 4.60 20.04
C GLU A 77 9.66 4.09 19.04
N ASP A 78 8.59 3.49 19.58
CA ASP A 78 7.45 3.06 18.78
C ASP A 78 6.67 4.25 18.17
N PHE A 79 5.95 3.99 17.08
CA PHE A 79 5.10 4.97 16.44
C PHE A 79 3.73 4.98 17.10
N SER A 80 3.36 6.11 17.69
CA SER A 80 1.98 6.39 18.10
C SER A 80 1.19 6.95 16.92
N LEU A 81 0.03 6.37 16.64
CA LEU A 81 -0.96 6.83 15.68
C LEU A 81 -2.19 7.27 16.45
N ASP A 82 -2.62 8.49 16.18
CA ASP A 82 -3.81 9.10 16.76
C ASP A 82 -4.54 9.87 15.65
N ILE A 83 -5.61 9.25 15.13
CA ILE A 83 -6.37 9.77 13.98
C ILE A 83 -7.81 10.01 14.41
N GLU A 84 -8.17 11.29 14.46
CA GLU A 84 -9.54 11.73 14.70
C GLU A 84 -10.36 11.67 13.40
N GLY A 85 -11.55 11.08 13.48
CA GLY A 85 -12.50 10.99 12.38
C GLY A 85 -13.90 10.64 12.89
N THR A 86 -14.77 10.14 12.01
CA THR A 86 -16.06 9.57 12.43
C THR A 86 -15.85 8.46 13.47
N GLU A 87 -14.77 7.70 13.31
CA GLU A 87 -14.23 6.78 14.29
C GLU A 87 -12.85 7.27 14.71
N HIS A 88 -12.51 7.10 15.99
CA HIS A 88 -11.20 7.45 16.53
C HIS A 88 -10.29 6.24 16.49
N LEU A 89 -9.16 6.36 15.80
CA LEU A 89 -8.11 5.33 15.77
C LEU A 89 -6.95 5.78 16.66
N SER A 90 -6.69 5.02 17.72
CA SER A 90 -5.49 5.18 18.54
C SER A 90 -4.75 3.86 18.64
N CYS A 91 -3.49 3.80 18.20
CA CYS A 91 -2.67 2.60 18.32
C CYS A 91 -1.17 2.93 18.37
N THR A 92 -0.39 1.96 18.82
CA THR A 92 1.08 2.03 18.83
C THR A 92 1.64 0.87 18.03
N THR A 93 2.62 1.13 17.18
CA THR A 93 3.28 0.12 16.32
C THR A 93 4.79 0.24 16.42
N GLY A 94 5.50 -0.90 16.38
CA GLY A 94 6.96 -0.94 16.27
C GLY A 94 7.49 -0.90 14.84
N SER A 95 6.62 -0.73 13.84
CA SER A 95 7.01 -0.74 12.42
C SER A 95 6.27 0.31 11.60
N ILE A 96 6.78 0.59 10.40
CA ILE A 96 6.15 1.50 9.42
C ILE A 96 4.93 0.90 8.71
N MET A 97 4.49 -0.31 9.09
CA MET A 97 3.43 -1.05 8.41
C MET A 97 2.08 -0.32 8.26
N PRO A 98 1.58 0.47 9.23
CA PRO A 98 0.29 1.14 9.07
C PRO A 98 0.26 2.07 7.86
N GLU A 99 1.35 2.80 7.62
CA GLU A 99 1.49 3.65 6.43
C GLU A 99 1.77 2.82 5.18
N ALA A 100 2.56 1.75 5.29
CA ALA A 100 2.89 0.88 4.16
C ALA A 100 1.67 0.09 3.63
N ALA A 101 0.64 -0.09 4.45
CA ALA A 101 -0.62 -0.72 4.07
C ALA A 101 -1.57 0.23 3.31
N CYS A 102 -1.28 1.54 3.31
CA CYS A 102 -2.05 2.52 2.58
C CYS A 102 -1.74 2.49 1.08
N THR A 103 -2.71 2.92 0.26
CA THR A 103 -2.53 3.17 -1.16
C THR A 103 -2.88 4.62 -1.51
N SER A 104 -2.21 5.16 -2.52
CA SER A 104 -2.41 6.51 -3.04
C SER A 104 -2.31 6.53 -4.57
N VAL A 105 -2.73 7.64 -5.19
CA VAL A 105 -2.72 7.88 -6.65
C VAL A 105 -1.67 8.90 -7.05
#